data_AF-A0A1G2I1D3-F1
#
_entry.id   AF-A0A1G2I1D3-F1
#
_cell.length_a   1.000
_cell.length_b   1.000
_cell.length_c   1.000
_cell.angle_alpha   90.00
_cell.angle_beta   90.00
_cell.angle_gamma   90.00
#
_symmetry.space_group_name_H-M   'P 1'
#
loop_
_entity.id
_entity.type
_entity.pdbx_description
1 polymer ?
#
loop_
_entity_poly.entity_id
_entity_poly.type
_entity_poly.pdbx_seq_one_letter_code
_entity_poly.pdbx_strand_id
1 'polypeptide(L)'
;MQLPKFLSHHRIKKHLTKKRIFWYVIIIIFILAGWWFFFGRNNSANNIQIGVVKKQDIKQTVLATGQVISGTDLSLGFQASGMVARVNVKEGDRVYRGQVLASLNQATTMASLTSAEGSLAQAKANYDKLLAGATSEDIKTVEGLVASAQQDLDNEYLGAKGILSNAYSKIYGSYTLIVYLQSTYFGSTDQEGIKVAYAKTDIQNQMADAKKYIYAANSNSVIDEAVLHMTNALHNTYNDLAITRDQCDIGVYYSIVSSIDKSSLDAQKTSVNTAIISVSDLQQAIASYKVALQKAKDQLAFKKAPPTQAEIDYVKGQLLSAQGQVDAARAALNNLIIVAPSSGTITQVDIKVGQQASALSQAIVLQNISDLHTEANISEANIASLQPNQPVDYTFDALGPDQHFAGRILTINPASTVIAGVVNYKVKGDLNDVPGVKPGMTVNMTILVAEKHDALAISYSAIINKNSKQYVRIIDDPKEKTYHEVEVTTGLQADGGLVEILSGLVEDQEVVTYIKK
;
A
#
# COMPACT_ATOMS: atom_id res chain seq x y z
N MET A 1 -48.94 -49.29 -81.16
CA MET A 1 -50.39 -49.52 -81.36
C MET A 1 -50.97 -48.20 -81.88
N GLN A 2 -50.86 -48.01 -83.20
CA GLN A 2 -51.99 -47.94 -84.15
C GLN A 2 -52.78 -46.62 -84.10
N LEU A 3 -52.49 -45.78 -85.11
CA LEU A 3 -53.45 -44.85 -85.73
C LEU A 3 -54.67 -45.63 -86.25
N PRO A 4 -55.84 -44.97 -86.38
CA PRO A 4 -56.29 -44.48 -87.69
C PRO A 4 -56.93 -43.07 -87.61
N LYS A 5 -56.83 -42.11 -88.54
CA LYS A 5 -57.02 -42.01 -90.02
C LYS A 5 -58.50 -41.97 -90.47
N PHE A 6 -58.81 -40.94 -91.30
CA PHE A 6 -59.88 -40.81 -92.31
C PHE A 6 -61.31 -40.44 -91.81
N LEU A 7 -62.15 -39.57 -92.40
CA LEU A 7 -62.42 -38.99 -93.75
C LEU A 7 -63.17 -37.63 -93.58
N SER A 8 -62.89 -36.54 -94.31
CA SER A 8 -63.24 -36.15 -95.70
C SER A 8 -64.53 -35.30 -95.87
N HIS A 9 -64.29 -34.13 -96.48
CA HIS A 9 -65.11 -33.22 -97.30
C HIS A 9 -66.65 -33.16 -97.21
N HIS A 10 -67.14 -31.93 -96.97
CA HIS A 10 -68.29 -31.41 -97.72
C HIS A 10 -67.97 -30.03 -98.32
N ARG A 11 -68.15 -29.90 -99.64
CA ARG A 11 -68.06 -28.67 -100.43
C ARG A 11 -69.33 -27.86 -100.26
N ILE A 12 -69.23 -26.54 -100.07
CA ILE A 12 -70.31 -25.61 -100.50
C ILE A 12 -69.68 -24.46 -101.28
N LYS A 13 -70.17 -24.32 -102.51
CA LYS A 13 -69.80 -23.32 -103.50
C LYS A 13 -70.69 -22.08 -103.31
N LYS A 14 -70.05 -20.91 -103.42
CA LYS A 14 -70.45 -19.73 -104.22
C LYS A 14 -71.37 -18.63 -103.61
N HIS A 15 -70.93 -17.41 -103.97
CA HIS A 15 -71.66 -16.14 -104.17
C HIS A 15 -71.77 -15.14 -103.01
N LEU A 16 -70.82 -14.19 -102.98
CA LEU A 16 -71.00 -12.87 -102.35
C LEU A 16 -70.73 -11.78 -103.39
N THR A 17 -71.79 -11.05 -103.74
CA THR A 17 -71.82 -9.97 -104.74
C THR A 17 -71.44 -8.62 -104.13
N LYS A 18 -70.87 -7.73 -104.96
CA LYS A 18 -70.19 -6.46 -104.61
C LYS A 18 -70.98 -5.42 -103.77
N LYS A 19 -72.25 -5.65 -103.40
CA LYS A 19 -73.06 -4.73 -102.57
C LYS A 19 -73.00 -4.99 -101.06
N ARG A 20 -72.52 -6.15 -100.60
CA ARG A 20 -72.40 -6.46 -99.16
C ARG A 20 -71.07 -6.02 -98.52
N ILE A 21 -70.02 -5.85 -99.33
CA ILE A 21 -68.69 -5.39 -98.87
C ILE A 21 -68.75 -3.94 -98.36
N PHE A 22 -69.59 -3.08 -98.96
CA PHE A 22 -69.77 -1.69 -98.54
C PHE A 22 -70.31 -1.57 -97.11
N TRP A 23 -71.24 -2.44 -96.69
CA TRP A 23 -71.77 -2.46 -95.33
C TRP A 23 -70.77 -2.99 -94.29
N TYR A 24 -69.89 -3.93 -94.66
CA TYR A 24 -68.80 -4.37 -93.79
C TYR A 24 -67.74 -3.29 -93.57
N VAL A 25 -67.45 -2.47 -94.58
CA VAL A 25 -66.52 -1.33 -94.45
C VAL A 25 -67.10 -0.24 -93.55
N ILE A 26 -68.41 0.06 -93.66
CA ILE A 26 -69.09 1.01 -92.76
C ILE A 26 -69.12 0.50 -91.32
N ILE A 27 -69.40 -0.80 -91.10
CA ILE A 27 -69.35 -1.40 -89.76
C ILE A 27 -67.93 -1.38 -89.19
N ILE A 28 -66.91 -1.64 -90.00
CA ILE A 28 -65.51 -1.54 -89.57
C ILE A 28 -65.12 -0.08 -89.27
N ILE A 29 -65.60 0.90 -90.03
CA ILE A 29 -65.37 2.32 -89.74
C ILE A 29 -66.10 2.76 -88.46
N PHE A 30 -67.32 2.25 -88.20
CA PHE A 30 -68.02 2.51 -86.93
C PHE A 30 -67.39 1.79 -85.74
N ILE A 31 -66.82 0.59 -85.94
CA ILE A 31 -66.06 -0.12 -84.90
C ILE A 31 -64.72 0.59 -84.65
N LEU A 32 -64.04 1.09 -85.68
CA LEU A 32 -62.78 1.84 -85.55
C LEU A 32 -63.01 3.25 -84.98
N ALA A 33 -64.09 3.94 -85.36
CA ALA A 33 -64.49 5.23 -84.79
C ALA A 33 -65.02 5.06 -83.36
N GLY A 34 -65.76 3.98 -83.08
CA GLY A 34 -66.16 3.59 -81.73
C GLY A 34 -64.95 3.21 -80.88
N TRP A 35 -63.97 2.51 -81.44
CA TRP A 35 -62.72 2.18 -80.74
C TRP A 35 -61.87 3.43 -80.50
N TRP A 36 -61.77 4.35 -81.47
CA TRP A 36 -61.05 5.61 -81.30
C TRP A 36 -61.76 6.57 -80.33
N PHE A 37 -63.09 6.62 -80.31
CA PHE A 37 -63.86 7.45 -79.37
C PHE A 37 -63.85 6.86 -77.95
N PHE A 38 -63.81 5.52 -77.81
CA PHE A 38 -63.81 4.84 -76.52
C PHE A 38 -62.40 4.65 -75.93
N PHE A 39 -61.35 4.57 -76.75
CA PHE A 39 -59.94 4.47 -76.30
C PHE A 39 -59.11 5.74 -76.49
N GLY A 40 -59.61 6.76 -77.22
CA GLY A 40 -58.90 8.02 -77.50
C GLY A 40 -59.01 9.11 -76.42
N ARG A 41 -59.63 8.81 -75.27
CA ARG A 41 -59.69 9.72 -74.11
C ARG A 41 -58.97 9.09 -72.92
N ASN A 42 -57.65 9.01 -73.04
CA ASN A 42 -56.77 8.67 -71.93
C ASN A 42 -56.68 9.88 -70.98
N ASN A 43 -57.75 10.12 -70.19
CA ASN A 43 -57.64 10.94 -69.00
C ASN A 43 -57.01 10.07 -67.91
N SER A 44 -55.69 10.05 -67.84
CA SER A 44 -54.99 9.79 -66.58
C SER A 44 -55.33 10.95 -65.63
N ALA A 45 -56.54 10.93 -65.06
CA ALA A 45 -56.81 11.70 -63.86
C ALA A 45 -56.02 11.04 -62.74
N ASN A 46 -54.73 11.37 -62.65
CA ASN A 46 -53.89 11.00 -61.52
C ASN A 46 -54.68 11.35 -60.25
N ASN A 47 -54.89 10.36 -59.39
CA ASN A 47 -55.61 10.60 -58.15
C ASN A 47 -54.61 11.29 -57.20
N ILE A 48 -54.64 12.61 -57.22
CA ILE A 48 -53.79 13.48 -56.41
C ILE A 48 -54.44 13.61 -55.03
N GLN A 49 -53.70 13.24 -53.98
CA GLN A 49 -54.05 13.61 -52.62
C GLN A 49 -53.48 14.99 -52.32
N ILE A 50 -54.32 15.81 -51.71
CA ILE A 50 -54.02 17.20 -51.40
C ILE A 50 -53.81 17.30 -49.88
N GLY A 51 -52.72 17.94 -49.48
CA GLY A 51 -52.51 18.43 -48.13
C GLY A 51 -52.62 19.96 -48.12
N VAL A 52 -53.00 20.53 -46.99
CA VAL A 52 -53.01 21.99 -46.80
C VAL A 52 -51.81 22.37 -45.96
N VAL A 53 -51.09 23.41 -46.36
CA VAL A 53 -50.00 23.98 -45.56
C VAL A 53 -50.62 24.70 -44.36
N LYS A 54 -50.29 24.25 -43.15
CA LYS A 54 -50.80 24.87 -41.92
C LYS A 54 -49.66 25.23 -41.00
N LYS A 55 -49.86 26.30 -40.24
CA LYS A 55 -49.05 26.56 -39.07
C LYS A 55 -49.50 25.67 -37.92
N GLN A 56 -48.56 24.95 -37.34
CA GLN A 56 -48.81 24.08 -36.20
C GLN A 56 -47.53 23.92 -35.38
N ASP A 57 -47.70 23.57 -34.12
CA ASP A 57 -46.59 23.23 -33.26
C ASP A 57 -46.02 21.87 -33.69
N ILE A 58 -44.72 21.86 -33.98
CA ILE A 58 -44.02 20.66 -34.42
C ILE A 58 -42.89 20.35 -33.44
N LYS A 59 -42.75 19.07 -33.12
CA LYS A 59 -41.68 18.56 -32.27
C LYS A 59 -41.01 17.36 -32.93
N GLN A 60 -39.72 17.22 -32.71
CA GLN A 60 -38.95 16.04 -33.09
C GLN A 60 -38.59 15.29 -31.80
N THR A 61 -39.03 14.04 -31.69
CA THR A 61 -38.71 13.20 -30.53
C THR A 61 -37.93 11.95 -30.93
N VAL A 62 -37.13 11.47 -29.98
CA VAL A 62 -36.46 10.16 -30.06
C VAL A 62 -37.04 9.29 -28.96
N LEU A 63 -37.66 8.19 -29.36
CA LEU A 63 -38.18 7.18 -28.46
C LEU A 63 -37.10 6.14 -28.17
N ALA A 64 -36.90 5.83 -26.90
CA ALA A 64 -36.01 4.77 -26.47
C ALA A 64 -36.61 4.03 -25.26
N THR A 65 -36.40 2.72 -25.20
CA THR A 65 -36.73 1.93 -24.01
C THR A 65 -35.43 1.66 -23.27
N GLY A 66 -35.43 1.97 -21.97
CA GLY A 66 -34.31 1.79 -21.07
C GLY A 66 -34.69 1.04 -19.79
N GLN A 67 -33.78 1.07 -18.83
CA GLN A 67 -33.99 0.54 -17.49
C GLN A 67 -33.57 1.56 -16.43
N VAL A 68 -34.17 1.45 -15.25
CA VAL A 68 -33.76 2.21 -14.07
C VAL A 68 -32.57 1.51 -13.43
N ILE A 69 -31.48 2.24 -13.22
CA ILE A 69 -30.25 1.77 -12.61
C ILE A 69 -30.00 2.57 -11.33
N SER A 70 -29.41 1.92 -10.34
CA SER A 70 -28.95 2.57 -9.11
C SER A 70 -27.56 3.16 -9.33
N GLY A 71 -27.33 4.39 -8.89
CA GLY A 71 -26.02 5.05 -8.95
C GLY A 71 -24.94 4.32 -8.16
N THR A 72 -25.33 3.54 -7.15
CA THR A 72 -24.46 2.58 -6.45
C THR A 72 -24.97 1.18 -6.69
N ASP A 73 -24.17 0.31 -7.31
CA ASP A 73 -24.47 -1.11 -7.47
C ASP A 73 -23.20 -1.93 -7.19
N LEU A 74 -23.14 -2.54 -6.01
CA LEU A 74 -21.94 -3.19 -5.50
C LEU A 74 -22.24 -4.65 -5.16
N SER A 75 -21.64 -5.55 -5.95
CA SER A 75 -21.57 -6.98 -5.65
C SER A 75 -20.46 -7.26 -4.65
N LEU A 76 -20.83 -7.57 -3.42
CA LEU A 76 -19.93 -7.85 -2.32
C LEU A 76 -19.75 -9.37 -2.17
N GLY A 77 -18.53 -9.80 -1.90
CA GLY A 77 -18.14 -11.19 -1.73
C GLY A 77 -16.99 -11.34 -0.73
N PHE A 78 -16.79 -12.54 -0.20
CA PHE A 78 -15.66 -12.82 0.67
C PHE A 78 -14.36 -12.83 -0.14
N GLN A 79 -13.27 -12.31 0.42
CA GLN A 79 -11.95 -12.38 -0.23
C GLN A 79 -11.26 -13.73 -0.02
N ALA A 80 -11.73 -14.53 0.93
CA ALA A 80 -11.26 -15.88 1.21
C ALA A 80 -12.42 -16.89 1.17
N SER A 81 -12.08 -18.16 0.97
CA SER A 81 -13.05 -19.27 1.00
C SER A 81 -13.21 -19.82 2.41
N GLY A 82 -14.41 -20.27 2.76
CA GLY A 82 -14.69 -20.87 4.07
C GLY A 82 -16.17 -21.05 4.36
N MET A 83 -16.48 -21.64 5.51
CA MET A 83 -17.87 -21.84 5.94
C MET A 83 -18.46 -20.55 6.49
N VAL A 84 -19.66 -20.17 6.03
CA VAL A 84 -20.38 -18.99 6.51
C VAL A 84 -20.83 -19.21 7.96
N ALA A 85 -20.31 -18.39 8.88
CA ALA A 85 -20.66 -18.46 10.30
C ALA A 85 -21.87 -17.61 10.63
N ARG A 86 -21.96 -16.40 10.07
CA ARG A 86 -23.07 -15.46 10.32
C ARG A 86 -23.42 -14.65 9.08
N VAL A 87 -24.71 -14.37 8.92
CA VAL A 87 -25.27 -13.40 7.99
C VAL A 87 -26.13 -12.46 8.83
N ASN A 88 -25.73 -11.19 8.94
CA ASN A 88 -26.32 -10.21 9.85
C ASN A 88 -27.38 -9.32 9.21
N VAL A 89 -27.65 -9.52 7.92
CA VAL A 89 -28.56 -8.69 7.12
C VAL A 89 -29.51 -9.54 6.29
N LYS A 90 -30.63 -8.94 5.91
CA LYS A 90 -31.64 -9.52 5.02
C LYS A 90 -31.91 -8.57 3.86
N GLU A 91 -32.53 -9.11 2.81
CA GLU A 91 -33.00 -8.30 1.68
C GLU A 91 -34.00 -7.25 2.17
N GLY A 92 -33.82 -6.01 1.72
CA GLY A 92 -34.57 -4.83 2.16
C GLY A 92 -33.96 -4.06 3.33
N ASP A 93 -32.96 -4.61 4.03
CA ASP A 93 -32.32 -3.91 5.15
C ASP A 93 -31.49 -2.71 4.65
N ARG A 94 -31.59 -1.58 5.36
CA ARG A 94 -30.70 -0.43 5.18
C ARG A 94 -29.44 -0.61 6.01
N VAL A 95 -28.30 -0.38 5.39
CA VAL A 95 -26.98 -0.53 6.03
C VAL A 95 -26.17 0.74 5.87
N TYR A 96 -25.27 0.96 6.84
CA TYR A 96 -24.35 2.10 6.84
C TYR A 96 -22.94 1.65 6.48
N ARG A 97 -22.15 2.60 5.95
CA ARG A 97 -20.72 2.37 5.67
C ARG A 97 -19.99 1.78 6.89
N GLY A 98 -19.25 0.69 6.67
CA GLY A 98 -18.47 -0.04 7.67
C GLY A 98 -19.25 -1.12 8.44
N GLN A 99 -20.57 -1.24 8.25
CA GLN A 99 -21.37 -2.26 8.91
C GLN A 99 -20.98 -3.66 8.43
N VAL A 100 -20.79 -4.60 9.37
CA VAL A 100 -20.47 -6.01 9.07
C VAL A 100 -21.74 -6.73 8.61
N LEU A 101 -21.73 -7.16 7.36
CA LEU A 101 -22.88 -7.80 6.70
C LEU A 101 -22.88 -9.32 6.91
N ALA A 102 -21.72 -9.95 6.77
CA ALA A 102 -21.56 -11.39 6.95
C ALA A 102 -20.12 -11.74 7.37
N SER A 103 -19.95 -12.92 7.97
CA SER A 103 -18.65 -13.42 8.41
C SER A 103 -18.51 -14.92 8.19
N LEU A 104 -17.34 -15.37 7.75
CA LEU A 104 -16.95 -16.79 7.73
C LEU A 104 -16.56 -17.28 9.14
N ASN A 105 -16.31 -18.58 9.28
CA ASN A 105 -15.73 -19.14 10.49
C ASN A 105 -14.29 -18.62 10.68
N GLN A 106 -14.07 -17.93 11.80
CA GLN A 106 -12.82 -17.22 12.11
C GLN A 106 -11.95 -17.93 13.16
N ALA A 107 -12.36 -19.10 13.68
CA ALA A 107 -11.73 -19.70 14.85
C ALA A 107 -10.20 -19.91 14.69
N THR A 108 -9.77 -20.44 13.55
CA THR A 108 -8.35 -20.68 13.26
C THR A 108 -7.59 -19.38 13.04
N THR A 109 -8.15 -18.43 12.30
CA THR A 109 -7.51 -17.13 12.02
C THR A 109 -7.40 -16.26 13.28
N MET A 110 -8.39 -16.30 14.16
CA MET A 110 -8.34 -15.66 15.48
C MET A 110 -7.26 -16.29 16.37
N ALA A 111 -7.12 -17.61 16.35
CA ALA A 111 -6.03 -18.29 17.05
C ALA A 111 -4.66 -17.89 16.48
N SER A 112 -4.52 -17.78 15.17
CA SER A 112 -3.30 -17.28 14.52
C SER A 112 -2.99 -15.83 14.89
N LEU A 113 -3.99 -14.94 14.94
CA LEU A 113 -3.83 -13.56 15.39
C LEU A 113 -3.37 -13.51 16.85
N THR A 114 -4.01 -14.28 17.74
CA THR A 114 -3.62 -14.37 19.15
C THR A 114 -2.18 -14.87 19.31
N SER A 115 -1.76 -15.86 18.51
CA SER A 115 -0.39 -16.36 18.49
C SER A 115 0.60 -15.27 18.04
N ALA A 116 0.30 -14.54 16.97
CA ALA A 116 1.13 -13.44 16.48
C ALA A 116 1.23 -12.30 17.50
N GLU A 117 0.14 -11.96 18.18
CA GLU A 117 0.13 -10.96 19.26
C GLU A 117 1.00 -11.41 20.44
N GLY A 118 0.98 -12.70 20.78
CA GLY A 118 1.88 -13.30 21.78
C GLY A 118 3.36 -13.19 21.37
N SER A 119 3.69 -13.47 20.11
CA SER A 119 5.04 -13.29 19.58
C SER A 119 5.49 -11.82 19.60
N LEU A 120 4.60 -10.88 19.27
CA LEU A 120 4.87 -9.44 19.40
C LEU A 120 5.13 -9.03 20.85
N ALA A 121 4.31 -9.51 21.79
CA ALA A 121 4.49 -9.24 23.22
C ALA A 121 5.85 -9.77 23.72
N GLN A 122 6.25 -10.97 23.29
CA GLN A 122 7.56 -11.54 23.62
C GLN A 122 8.71 -10.72 23.03
N ALA A 123 8.63 -10.34 21.75
CA ALA A 123 9.65 -9.53 21.09
C ALA A 123 9.78 -8.14 21.77
N LYS A 124 8.66 -7.54 22.16
CA LYS A 124 8.64 -6.29 22.91
C LYS A 124 9.28 -6.45 24.30
N ALA A 125 8.95 -7.51 25.03
CA ALA A 125 9.57 -7.79 26.32
C ALA A 125 11.10 -7.97 26.20
N ASN A 126 11.57 -8.63 25.14
CA ASN A 126 13.01 -8.76 24.88
C ASN A 126 13.67 -7.41 24.55
N TYR A 127 13.00 -6.55 23.78
CA TYR A 127 13.47 -5.20 23.48
C TYR A 127 13.55 -4.33 24.75
N ASP A 128 12.50 -4.33 25.56
CA ASP A 128 12.43 -3.58 26.81
C ASP A 128 13.47 -4.10 27.81
N LYS A 129 13.66 -5.43 27.89
CA LYS A 129 14.71 -6.05 28.71
C LYS A 129 16.11 -5.63 28.27
N LEU A 130 16.37 -5.55 26.96
CA LEU A 130 17.66 -5.10 26.44
C LEU A 130 17.91 -3.64 26.84
N LEU A 131 16.93 -2.76 26.66
CA LEU A 131 17.04 -1.34 27.01
C LEU A 131 17.19 -1.09 28.51
N ALA A 132 16.52 -1.89 29.34
CA ALA A 132 16.66 -1.83 30.79
C ALA A 132 18.08 -2.19 31.27
N GLY A 133 18.82 -2.96 30.47
CA GLY A 133 20.20 -3.33 30.78
C GLY A 133 20.31 -4.28 31.97
N ALA A 134 21.42 -4.19 32.71
CA ALA A 134 21.63 -4.98 33.91
C ALA A 134 20.71 -4.54 35.05
N THR A 135 20.20 -5.50 35.81
CA THR A 135 19.35 -5.20 36.98
C THR A 135 20.16 -4.53 38.09
N SER A 136 19.48 -3.85 39.01
CA SER A 136 20.14 -3.25 40.18
C SER A 136 20.79 -4.31 41.06
N GLU A 137 20.19 -5.50 41.15
CA GLU A 137 20.71 -6.67 41.84
C GLU A 137 22.00 -7.21 41.19
N ASP A 138 22.02 -7.31 39.86
CA ASP A 138 23.23 -7.72 39.12
C ASP A 138 24.37 -6.73 39.37
N ILE A 139 24.08 -5.43 39.30
CA ILE A 139 25.07 -4.37 39.52
C ILE A 139 25.61 -4.44 40.95
N LYS A 140 24.74 -4.56 41.94
CA LYS A 140 25.13 -4.63 43.36
C LYS A 140 26.00 -5.83 43.67
N THR A 141 25.74 -6.97 43.02
CA THR A 141 26.56 -8.17 43.16
C THR A 141 28.00 -7.92 42.69
N VAL A 142 28.18 -7.27 41.54
CA VAL A 142 29.51 -6.97 41.00
C VAL A 142 30.19 -5.81 41.77
N GLU A 143 29.43 -4.84 42.27
CA GLU A 143 29.95 -3.82 43.19
C GLU A 143 30.51 -4.44 44.48
N GLY A 144 29.85 -5.49 45.00
CA GLY A 144 30.36 -6.30 46.11
C GLY A 144 31.72 -6.95 45.82
N LEU A 145 31.94 -7.44 44.59
CA LEU A 145 33.23 -8.00 44.16
C LEU A 145 34.33 -6.92 44.12
N VAL A 146 34.01 -5.72 43.63
CA VAL A 146 34.95 -4.59 43.64
C VAL A 146 35.30 -4.19 45.07
N ALA A 147 34.30 -4.10 45.95
CA ALA A 147 34.52 -3.78 47.35
C ALA A 147 35.40 -4.83 48.05
N SER A 148 35.15 -6.12 47.82
CA SER A 148 35.98 -7.21 48.36
C SER A 148 37.41 -7.13 47.85
N ALA A 149 37.62 -6.99 46.54
CA ALA A 149 38.97 -6.92 45.96
C ALA A 149 39.74 -5.67 46.42
N GLN A 150 39.03 -4.55 46.65
CA GLN A 150 39.62 -3.34 47.22
C GLN A 150 40.05 -3.58 48.67
N GLN A 151 39.20 -4.23 49.46
CA GLN A 151 39.50 -4.57 50.86
C GLN A 151 40.70 -5.52 50.95
N ASP A 152 40.80 -6.51 50.07
CA ASP A 152 41.94 -7.43 50.02
C ASP A 152 43.25 -6.68 49.72
N LEU A 153 43.24 -5.75 48.78
CA LEU A 153 44.38 -4.89 48.48
C LEU A 153 44.75 -3.98 49.66
N ASP A 154 43.75 -3.40 50.33
CA ASP A 154 43.97 -2.54 51.50
C ASP A 154 44.59 -3.33 52.67
N ASN A 155 44.15 -4.57 52.89
CA ASN A 155 44.73 -5.47 53.89
C ASN A 155 46.19 -5.79 53.58
N GLU A 156 46.53 -6.04 52.30
CA GLU A 156 47.91 -6.28 51.88
C GLU A 156 48.80 -5.04 52.13
N TYR A 157 48.30 -3.85 51.80
CA TYR A 157 48.98 -2.60 52.09
C TYR A 157 49.19 -2.35 53.59
N LEU A 158 48.26 -2.77 54.45
CA LEU A 158 48.46 -2.71 55.91
C LEU A 158 49.59 -3.66 56.36
N GLY A 159 49.63 -4.88 55.82
CA GLY A 159 50.69 -5.86 56.10
C GLY A 159 52.08 -5.42 55.62
N ALA A 160 52.14 -4.72 54.48
CA ALA A 160 53.37 -4.21 53.87
C ALA A 160 54.26 -3.42 54.85
N LYS A 161 53.65 -2.60 55.73
CA LYS A 161 54.39 -1.76 56.69
C LYS A 161 55.28 -2.58 57.62
N GLY A 162 54.79 -3.75 58.06
CA GLY A 162 55.55 -4.65 58.93
C GLY A 162 56.78 -5.24 58.22
N ILE A 163 56.60 -5.67 56.97
CA ILE A 163 57.68 -6.23 56.14
C ILE A 163 58.74 -5.17 55.85
N LEU A 164 58.33 -3.95 55.46
CA LEU A 164 59.25 -2.83 55.21
C LEU A 164 60.03 -2.42 56.46
N SER A 165 59.38 -2.39 57.63
CA SER A 165 60.05 -2.11 58.90
C SER A 165 61.07 -3.20 59.27
N ASN A 166 60.76 -4.48 59.00
CA ASN A 166 61.68 -5.58 59.21
C ASN A 166 62.90 -5.47 58.30
N ALA A 167 62.68 -5.22 57.01
CA ALA A 167 63.72 -5.00 56.01
C ALA A 167 64.66 -3.84 56.40
N TYR A 168 64.11 -2.71 56.83
CA TYR A 168 64.90 -1.59 57.34
C TYR A 168 65.80 -1.98 58.51
N SER A 169 65.29 -2.80 59.43
CA SER A 169 66.06 -3.27 60.58
C SER A 169 67.25 -4.13 60.15
N LYS A 170 67.16 -4.84 59.01
CA LYS A 170 68.29 -5.57 58.42
C LYS A 170 69.35 -4.62 57.85
N ILE A 171 68.95 -3.56 57.15
CA ILE A 171 69.88 -2.53 56.67
C ILE A 171 70.61 -1.85 57.85
N TYR A 172 69.86 -1.51 58.89
CA TYR A 172 70.43 -0.93 60.12
C TYR A 172 71.46 -1.87 60.76
N GLY A 173 71.14 -3.17 60.89
CA GLY A 173 72.10 -4.17 61.37
C GLY A 173 73.37 -4.22 60.52
N SER A 174 73.25 -4.19 59.20
CA SER A 174 74.37 -4.15 58.26
C SER A 174 75.27 -2.94 58.47
N TYR A 175 74.66 -1.76 58.65
CA TYR A 175 75.40 -0.53 58.96
C TYR A 175 76.22 -0.67 60.25
N THR A 176 75.58 -1.14 61.33
CA THR A 176 76.25 -1.30 62.63
C THR A 176 77.41 -2.29 62.57
N LEU A 177 77.27 -3.38 61.82
CA LEU A 177 78.31 -4.38 61.62
C LEU A 177 79.50 -3.79 60.86
N ILE A 178 79.27 -3.08 59.76
CA ILE A 178 80.37 -2.47 58.99
C ILE A 178 81.07 -1.38 59.78
N VAL A 179 80.35 -0.57 60.56
CA VAL A 179 80.95 0.43 61.47
C VAL A 179 81.92 -0.26 62.43
N TYR A 180 81.49 -1.37 63.04
CA TYR A 180 82.32 -2.17 63.94
C TYR A 180 83.55 -2.73 63.22
N LEU A 181 83.36 -3.42 62.09
CA LEU A 181 84.46 -4.02 61.31
C LEU A 181 85.47 -2.98 60.85
N GLN A 182 84.99 -1.84 60.33
CA GLN A 182 85.85 -0.75 59.90
C GLN A 182 86.71 -0.25 61.07
N SER A 183 86.09 0.06 62.21
CA SER A 183 86.81 0.61 63.37
C SER A 183 87.80 -0.37 64.01
N THR A 184 87.55 -1.67 63.89
CA THR A 184 88.34 -2.71 64.54
C THR A 184 89.52 -3.16 63.69
N TYR A 185 89.32 -3.29 62.38
CA TYR A 185 90.29 -3.93 61.49
C TYR A 185 90.84 -3.00 60.43
N PHE A 186 90.00 -2.16 59.80
CA PHE A 186 90.34 -1.47 58.56
C PHE A 186 90.87 -0.04 58.81
N GLY A 187 92.08 0.23 58.29
CA GLY A 187 92.70 1.55 58.32
C GLY A 187 92.04 2.54 57.36
N SER A 188 92.38 3.83 57.48
CA SER A 188 91.86 4.88 56.59
C SER A 188 92.80 5.23 55.43
N THR A 189 93.93 4.55 55.30
CA THR A 189 95.01 4.92 54.37
C THR A 189 95.26 3.91 53.26
N ASP A 190 94.88 2.65 53.47
CA ASP A 190 95.02 1.56 52.51
C ASP A 190 93.78 1.38 51.62
N GLN A 191 93.96 0.71 50.49
CA GLN A 191 92.92 0.60 49.46
C GLN A 191 91.71 -0.19 49.93
N GLU A 192 91.92 -1.27 50.68
CA GLU A 192 90.88 -2.13 51.23
C GLU A 192 90.05 -1.37 52.26
N GLY A 193 90.69 -0.67 53.19
CA GLY A 193 90.00 0.14 54.20
C GLY A 193 89.18 1.30 53.62
N ILE A 194 89.66 1.93 52.53
CA ILE A 194 88.89 2.95 51.80
C ILE A 194 87.62 2.34 51.17
N LYS A 195 87.69 1.13 50.59
CA LYS A 195 86.51 0.46 50.02
C LYS A 195 85.47 0.14 51.10
N VAL A 196 85.91 -0.35 52.27
CA VAL A 196 85.01 -0.60 53.42
C VAL A 196 84.38 0.71 53.92
N ALA A 197 85.14 1.81 53.94
CA ALA A 197 84.61 3.13 54.29
C ALA A 197 83.54 3.63 53.30
N TYR A 198 83.71 3.37 51.99
CA TYR A 198 82.69 3.68 50.99
C TYR A 198 81.44 2.81 51.15
N ALA A 199 81.59 1.49 51.33
CA ALA A 199 80.48 0.57 51.59
C ALA A 199 79.66 1.00 52.83
N LYS A 200 80.33 1.44 53.90
CA LYS A 200 79.66 2.03 55.07
C LYS A 200 78.82 3.26 54.71
N THR A 201 79.41 4.17 53.94
CA THR A 201 78.78 5.44 53.56
C THR A 201 77.58 5.19 52.65
N ASP A 202 77.68 4.25 51.71
CA ASP A 202 76.57 3.89 50.84
C ASP A 202 75.44 3.27 51.66
N ILE A 203 75.70 2.28 52.51
CA ILE A 203 74.67 1.72 53.41
C ILE A 203 74.02 2.79 54.29
N GLN A 204 74.78 3.78 54.78
CA GLN A 204 74.20 4.90 55.52
C GLN A 204 73.19 5.70 54.69
N ASN A 205 73.51 5.95 53.43
CA ASN A 205 72.63 6.63 52.49
C ASN A 205 71.40 5.77 52.17
N GLN A 206 71.59 4.47 51.90
CA GLN A 206 70.49 3.52 51.66
C GLN A 206 69.56 3.44 52.86
N MET A 207 70.10 3.42 54.08
CA MET A 207 69.34 3.46 55.32
C MET A 207 68.53 4.76 55.45
N ALA A 208 69.12 5.92 55.14
CA ALA A 208 68.42 7.18 55.19
C ALA A 208 67.26 7.26 54.17
N ASP A 209 67.47 6.75 52.95
CA ASP A 209 66.43 6.68 51.92
C ASP A 209 65.29 5.74 52.33
N ALA A 210 65.63 4.52 52.75
CA ALA A 210 64.65 3.55 53.24
C ALA A 210 63.80 4.08 54.41
N LYS A 211 64.44 4.82 55.34
CA LYS A 211 63.75 5.45 56.48
C LYS A 211 62.72 6.48 56.02
N LYS A 212 63.07 7.31 55.02
CA LYS A 212 62.17 8.35 54.47
C LYS A 212 60.88 7.74 53.95
N TYR A 213 60.96 6.67 53.16
CA TYR A 213 59.79 6.05 52.55
C TYR A 213 58.92 5.26 53.55
N ILE A 214 59.51 4.66 54.59
CA ILE A 214 58.72 4.03 55.66
C ILE A 214 57.84 5.05 56.40
N TYR A 215 58.36 6.24 56.71
CA TYR A 215 57.55 7.27 57.37
C TYR A 215 56.53 7.91 56.43
N ALA A 216 56.82 7.96 55.13
CA ALA A 216 55.90 8.46 54.11
C ALA A 216 54.76 7.48 53.77
N ALA A 217 54.92 6.18 54.09
CA ALA A 217 53.97 5.10 53.83
C ALA A 217 52.68 5.17 54.69
N ASN A 218 52.07 6.34 54.80
CA ASN A 218 50.78 6.58 55.45
C ASN A 218 49.59 6.49 54.48
N SER A 219 49.83 6.33 53.17
CA SER A 219 48.78 6.14 52.15
C SER A 219 49.17 5.05 51.15
N ASN A 220 48.16 4.41 50.53
CA ASN A 220 48.33 3.29 49.60
C ASN A 220 49.26 3.61 48.41
N SER A 221 49.17 4.83 47.87
CA SER A 221 50.00 5.29 46.75
C SER A 221 51.50 5.35 47.08
N VAL A 222 51.85 5.51 48.36
CA VAL A 222 53.24 5.67 48.79
C VAL A 222 53.88 4.33 49.15
N ILE A 223 53.07 3.28 49.35
CA ILE A 223 53.58 1.95 49.67
C ILE A 223 54.26 1.29 48.47
N ASP A 224 53.73 1.47 47.26
CA ASP A 224 54.37 0.97 46.04
C ASP A 224 55.76 1.58 45.84
N GLU A 225 55.88 2.89 46.04
CA GLU A 225 57.17 3.59 46.00
C GLU A 225 58.09 3.09 47.12
N ALA A 226 57.57 2.91 48.34
CA ALA A 226 58.34 2.42 49.47
C ALA A 226 58.89 1.00 49.25
N VAL A 227 58.10 0.10 48.64
CA VAL A 227 58.55 -1.25 48.26
C VAL A 227 59.68 -1.17 47.24
N LEU A 228 59.53 -0.36 46.19
CA LEU A 228 60.58 -0.17 45.18
C LEU A 228 61.88 0.36 45.77
N HIS A 229 61.80 1.43 46.57
CA HIS A 229 62.97 2.03 47.22
C HIS A 229 63.63 1.08 48.22
N MET A 230 62.84 0.33 48.99
CA MET A 230 63.36 -0.68 49.92
C MET A 230 64.08 -1.81 49.18
N THR A 231 63.53 -2.29 48.07
CA THR A 231 64.17 -3.31 47.23
C THR A 231 65.54 -2.84 46.75
N ASN A 232 65.65 -1.61 46.26
CA ASN A 232 66.92 -1.03 45.81
C ASN A 232 67.92 -0.89 46.97
N ALA A 233 67.46 -0.36 48.11
CA ALA A 233 68.29 -0.17 49.30
C ALA A 233 68.85 -1.49 49.84
N LEU A 234 68.05 -2.56 49.84
CA LEU A 234 68.48 -3.90 50.25
C LEU A 234 69.51 -4.51 49.29
N HIS A 235 69.31 -4.39 47.98
CA HIS A 235 70.28 -4.90 46.99
C HIS A 235 71.62 -4.17 47.07
N ASN A 236 71.60 -2.84 47.20
CA ASN A 236 72.81 -2.05 47.39
C ASN A 236 73.53 -2.45 48.69
N THR A 237 72.78 -2.57 49.79
CA THR A 237 73.32 -3.05 51.09
C THR A 237 73.95 -4.45 50.97
N TYR A 238 73.32 -5.36 50.24
CA TYR A 238 73.85 -6.71 50.02
C TYR A 238 75.18 -6.66 49.25
N ASN A 239 75.27 -5.83 48.21
CA ASN A 239 76.49 -5.63 47.42
C ASN A 239 77.61 -5.04 48.28
N ASP A 240 77.32 -4.04 49.12
CA ASP A 240 78.28 -3.42 50.03
C ASP A 240 78.82 -4.39 51.09
N LEU A 241 77.95 -5.25 51.63
CA LEU A 241 78.38 -6.33 52.52
C LEU A 241 79.25 -7.36 51.79
N ALA A 242 78.95 -7.66 50.52
CA ALA A 242 79.77 -8.55 49.71
C ALA A 242 81.17 -7.95 49.45
N ILE A 243 81.25 -6.68 49.07
CA ILE A 243 82.52 -5.96 48.89
C ILE A 243 83.36 -6.01 50.18
N THR A 244 82.72 -5.73 51.32
CA THR A 244 83.37 -5.78 52.65
C THR A 244 83.88 -7.19 52.97
N ARG A 245 83.09 -8.21 52.64
CA ARG A 245 83.48 -9.62 52.86
C ARG A 245 84.67 -10.01 52.02
N ASP A 246 84.73 -9.58 50.77
CA ASP A 246 85.86 -9.82 49.88
C ASP A 246 87.13 -9.14 50.42
N GLN A 247 87.03 -7.92 50.97
CA GLN A 247 88.18 -7.23 51.56
C GLN A 247 88.76 -7.98 52.77
N CYS A 248 87.93 -8.72 53.51
CA CYS A 248 88.38 -9.53 54.65
C CYS A 248 89.29 -10.71 54.24
N ASP A 249 89.34 -11.05 52.94
CA ASP A 249 90.18 -12.14 52.42
C ASP A 249 91.38 -11.64 51.59
N ILE A 250 91.69 -10.34 51.64
CA ILE A 250 92.79 -9.71 50.89
C ILE A 250 93.94 -9.34 51.84
N GLY A 251 95.17 -9.66 51.44
CA GLY A 251 96.39 -9.15 52.06
C GLY A 251 96.49 -9.44 53.56
N VAL A 252 96.80 -8.40 54.35
CA VAL A 252 96.93 -8.51 55.82
C VAL A 252 95.58 -8.81 56.50
N TYR A 253 94.46 -8.40 55.90
CA TYR A 253 93.11 -8.60 56.44
C TYR A 253 92.70 -10.08 56.54
N TYR A 254 93.24 -10.93 55.66
CA TYR A 254 92.99 -12.36 55.71
C TYR A 254 93.31 -12.98 57.08
N SER A 255 94.39 -12.52 57.73
CA SER A 255 94.86 -13.06 59.00
C SER A 255 94.40 -12.28 60.23
N ILE A 256 94.09 -10.98 60.11
CA ILE A 256 93.71 -10.15 61.27
C ILE A 256 92.21 -10.14 61.54
N VAL A 257 91.36 -10.29 60.52
CA VAL A 257 89.91 -10.35 60.72
C VAL A 257 89.53 -11.73 61.27
N SER A 258 88.84 -11.76 62.41
CA SER A 258 88.49 -13.01 63.09
C SER A 258 87.52 -13.88 62.25
N SER A 259 87.61 -15.20 62.40
CA SER A 259 86.67 -16.12 61.74
C SER A 259 85.22 -15.90 62.19
N ILE A 260 85.01 -15.48 63.44
CA ILE A 260 83.69 -15.16 64.00
C ILE A 260 83.09 -13.94 63.30
N ASP A 261 83.90 -12.91 63.02
CA ASP A 261 83.44 -11.70 62.36
C ASP A 261 83.17 -11.91 60.87
N LYS A 262 84.01 -12.70 60.18
CA LYS A 262 83.72 -13.16 58.81
C LYS A 262 82.40 -13.92 58.76
N SER A 263 82.18 -14.83 59.70
CA SER A 263 80.91 -15.57 59.82
C SER A 263 79.72 -14.67 60.13
N SER A 264 79.90 -13.64 60.97
CA SER A 264 78.86 -12.65 61.29
C SER A 264 78.46 -11.83 60.06
N LEU A 265 79.43 -11.51 59.20
CA LEU A 265 79.19 -10.83 57.93
C LEU A 265 78.42 -11.70 56.93
N ASP A 266 78.79 -12.99 56.84
CA ASP A 266 78.06 -13.95 55.99
C ASP A 266 76.63 -14.20 56.51
N ALA A 267 76.42 -14.23 57.84
CA ALA A 267 75.10 -14.31 58.46
C ALA A 267 74.26 -13.04 58.19
N GLN A 268 74.89 -11.87 58.20
CA GLN A 268 74.21 -10.61 57.90
C GLN A 268 73.83 -10.50 56.42
N LYS A 269 74.71 -10.90 55.49
CA LYS A 269 74.38 -11.04 54.06
C LYS A 269 73.18 -11.94 53.84
N THR A 270 73.15 -13.08 54.51
CA THR A 270 72.01 -14.02 54.47
C THR A 270 70.73 -13.35 54.98
N SER A 271 70.81 -12.62 56.09
CA SER A 271 69.66 -11.89 56.66
C SER A 271 69.10 -10.80 55.74
N VAL A 272 69.97 -10.07 55.03
CA VAL A 272 69.57 -9.08 54.01
C VAL A 272 68.96 -9.78 52.80
N ASN A 273 69.54 -10.89 52.35
CA ASN A 273 69.00 -11.67 51.25
C ASN A 273 67.59 -12.21 51.56
N THR A 274 67.33 -12.67 52.79
CA THR A 274 65.97 -13.03 53.22
C THR A 274 65.01 -11.85 53.15
N ALA A 275 65.44 -10.64 53.55
CA ALA A 275 64.61 -9.43 53.43
C ALA A 275 64.35 -9.05 51.96
N ILE A 276 65.32 -9.23 51.06
CA ILE A 276 65.13 -9.04 49.61
C ILE A 276 64.00 -9.93 49.11
N ILE A 277 64.04 -11.22 49.45
CA ILE A 277 62.99 -12.18 49.08
C ILE A 277 61.64 -11.74 49.63
N SER A 278 61.55 -11.39 50.92
CA SER A 278 60.28 -10.97 51.54
C SER A 278 59.68 -9.71 50.90
N VAL A 279 60.51 -8.72 50.54
CA VAL A 279 60.02 -7.50 49.87
C VAL A 279 59.62 -7.79 48.42
N SER A 280 60.34 -8.68 47.74
CA SER A 280 59.99 -9.15 46.39
C SER A 280 58.65 -9.91 46.39
N ASP A 281 58.42 -10.77 47.38
CA ASP A 281 57.16 -11.50 47.53
C ASP A 281 56.00 -10.54 47.79
N LEU A 282 56.20 -9.54 48.66
CA LEU A 282 55.23 -8.46 48.90
C LEU A 282 54.91 -7.68 47.62
N GLN A 283 55.93 -7.32 46.83
CA GLN A 283 55.74 -6.63 45.55
C GLN A 283 54.86 -7.45 44.60
N GLN A 284 55.11 -8.76 44.52
CA GLN A 284 54.35 -9.68 43.69
C GLN A 284 52.90 -9.84 44.20
N ALA A 285 52.70 -9.90 45.52
CA ALA A 285 51.38 -9.98 46.14
C ALA A 285 50.53 -8.73 45.84
N ILE A 286 51.09 -7.53 46.04
CA ILE A 286 50.42 -6.25 45.73
C ILE A 286 50.04 -6.20 44.24
N ALA A 287 50.95 -6.59 43.34
CA ALA A 287 50.67 -6.63 41.91
C ALA A 287 49.49 -7.57 41.57
N SER A 288 49.42 -8.75 42.21
CA SER A 288 48.33 -9.70 42.04
C SER A 288 46.98 -9.12 42.48
N TYR A 289 46.90 -8.51 43.66
CA TYR A 289 45.66 -7.89 44.15
C TYR A 289 45.21 -6.70 43.29
N LYS A 290 46.15 -5.90 42.75
CA LYS A 290 45.83 -4.85 41.78
C LYS A 290 45.18 -5.40 40.52
N VAL A 291 45.72 -6.49 39.97
CA VAL A 291 45.13 -7.16 38.80
C VAL A 291 43.74 -7.71 39.13
N ALA A 292 43.54 -8.29 40.32
CA ALA A 292 42.24 -8.78 40.76
C ALA A 292 41.20 -7.65 40.90
N LEU A 293 41.60 -6.51 41.50
CA LEU A 293 40.77 -5.32 41.60
C LEU A 293 40.42 -4.74 40.24
N GLN A 294 41.40 -4.64 39.33
CA GLN A 294 41.15 -4.15 37.97
C GLN A 294 40.16 -5.05 37.24
N LYS A 295 40.33 -6.36 37.33
CA LYS A 295 39.39 -7.34 36.76
C LYS A 295 37.97 -7.16 37.30
N ALA A 296 37.82 -6.94 38.60
CA ALA A 296 36.49 -6.69 39.20
C ALA A 296 35.89 -5.36 38.69
N LYS A 297 36.70 -4.31 38.53
CA LYS A 297 36.27 -3.03 37.96
C LYS A 297 35.86 -3.15 36.50
N ASP A 298 36.60 -3.91 35.71
CA ASP A 298 36.28 -4.16 34.30
C ASP A 298 34.98 -4.95 34.16
N GLN A 299 34.74 -5.93 35.03
CA GLN A 299 33.46 -6.66 35.10
C GLN A 299 32.29 -5.72 35.44
N LEU A 300 32.48 -4.79 36.37
CA LEU A 300 31.46 -3.79 36.71
C LEU A 300 31.19 -2.85 35.53
N ALA A 301 32.24 -2.36 34.88
CA ALA A 301 32.12 -1.49 33.72
C ALA A 301 31.40 -2.19 32.56
N PHE A 302 31.75 -3.44 32.27
CA PHE A 302 31.07 -4.26 31.26
C PHE A 302 29.59 -4.46 31.60
N LYS A 303 29.26 -4.71 32.87
CA LYS A 303 27.88 -4.93 33.30
C LYS A 303 27.03 -3.65 33.28
N LYS A 304 27.64 -2.49 33.50
CA LYS A 304 27.00 -1.16 33.42
C LYS A 304 26.95 -0.61 31.99
N ALA A 305 27.69 -1.19 31.05
CA ALA A 305 27.74 -0.71 29.68
C ALA A 305 26.34 -0.79 29.04
N PRO A 306 25.89 0.28 28.35
CA PRO A 306 24.64 0.22 27.61
C PRO A 306 24.74 -0.77 26.44
N PRO A 307 23.61 -1.32 25.99
CA PRO A 307 23.59 -2.17 24.80
C PRO A 307 24.17 -1.45 23.60
N THR A 308 24.88 -2.19 22.74
CA THR A 308 25.41 -1.64 21.50
C THR A 308 24.27 -1.34 20.52
N GLN A 309 24.50 -0.39 19.61
CA GLN A 309 23.50 -0.08 18.58
C GLN A 309 23.16 -1.30 17.73
N ALA A 310 24.14 -2.17 17.43
CA ALA A 310 23.92 -3.40 16.67
C ALA A 310 22.98 -4.38 17.38
N GLU A 311 23.09 -4.52 18.72
CA GLU A 311 22.17 -5.34 19.51
C GLU A 311 20.76 -4.74 19.55
N ILE A 312 20.66 -3.42 19.70
CA ILE A 312 19.38 -2.70 19.67
C ILE A 312 18.70 -2.91 18.31
N ASP A 313 19.45 -2.74 17.21
CA ASP A 313 18.92 -2.88 15.85
C ASP A 313 18.48 -4.33 15.57
N TYR A 314 19.22 -5.32 16.07
CA TYR A 314 18.86 -6.73 15.94
C TYR A 314 17.50 -7.02 16.62
N VAL A 315 17.33 -6.63 17.88
CA VAL A 315 16.07 -6.89 18.60
C VAL A 315 14.92 -6.02 18.08
N LYS A 316 15.21 -4.78 17.65
CA LYS A 316 14.23 -3.93 16.95
C LYS A 316 13.76 -4.56 15.65
N GLY A 317 14.66 -5.22 14.91
CA GLY A 317 14.31 -6.00 13.72
C GLY A 317 13.36 -7.15 14.03
N GLN A 318 13.60 -7.88 15.13
CA GLN A 318 12.69 -8.93 15.60
C GLN A 318 11.31 -8.38 15.99
N LEU A 319 11.27 -7.23 16.67
CA LEU A 319 10.03 -6.54 17.03
C LEU A 319 9.24 -6.15 15.77
N LEU A 320 9.90 -5.56 14.78
CA LEU A 320 9.25 -5.18 13.51
C LEU A 320 8.72 -6.40 12.75
N SER A 321 9.48 -7.50 12.73
CA SER A 321 9.04 -8.76 12.12
C SER A 321 7.79 -9.31 12.81
N ALA A 322 7.76 -9.33 14.14
CA ALA A 322 6.60 -9.78 14.91
C ALA A 322 5.37 -8.87 14.69
N GLN A 323 5.57 -7.55 14.59
CA GLN A 323 4.50 -6.61 14.23
C GLN A 323 3.93 -6.92 12.84
N GLY A 324 4.80 -7.16 11.85
CA GLY A 324 4.36 -7.55 10.50
C GLY A 324 3.54 -8.84 10.48
N GLN A 325 3.83 -9.80 11.37
CA GLN A 325 3.03 -11.02 11.51
C GLN A 325 1.63 -10.74 12.09
N VAL A 326 1.52 -9.83 13.06
CA VAL A 326 0.21 -9.38 13.59
C VAL A 326 -0.60 -8.70 12.49
N ASP A 327 0.03 -7.82 11.72
CA ASP A 327 -0.64 -7.11 10.63
C ASP A 327 -1.13 -8.07 9.53
N ALA A 328 -0.31 -9.06 9.17
CA ALA A 328 -0.68 -10.10 8.22
C ALA A 328 -1.84 -10.97 8.75
N ALA A 329 -1.81 -11.38 10.03
CA ALA A 329 -2.88 -12.15 10.64
C ALA A 329 -4.19 -11.36 10.73
N ARG A 330 -4.11 -10.05 11.01
CA ARG A 330 -5.26 -9.14 11.04
C ARG A 330 -5.85 -8.92 9.65
N ALA A 331 -5.01 -8.75 8.64
CA ALA A 331 -5.47 -8.69 7.25
C ALA A 331 -6.19 -9.98 6.83
N ALA A 332 -5.62 -11.14 7.19
CA ALA A 332 -6.27 -12.43 6.94
C ALA A 332 -7.64 -12.53 7.63
N LEU A 333 -7.79 -12.00 8.86
CA LEU A 333 -9.08 -11.94 9.56
C LEU A 333 -10.09 -11.03 8.83
N ASN A 334 -9.63 -9.87 8.36
CA ASN A 334 -10.48 -8.93 7.61
C ASN A 334 -11.00 -9.54 6.31
N ASN A 335 -10.25 -10.43 5.67
CA ASN A 335 -10.68 -11.13 4.45
C ASN A 335 -11.85 -12.11 4.69
N LEU A 336 -12.13 -12.46 5.96
CA LEU A 336 -13.21 -13.35 6.38
C LEU A 336 -14.52 -12.61 6.71
N ILE A 337 -14.55 -11.28 6.59
CA ILE A 337 -15.75 -10.47 6.82
C ILE A 337 -16.12 -9.70 5.56
N ILE A 338 -17.42 -9.55 5.33
CA ILE A 338 -17.96 -8.62 4.35
C ILE A 338 -18.45 -7.39 5.11
N VAL A 339 -17.92 -6.22 4.75
CA VAL A 339 -18.34 -4.92 5.29
C VAL A 339 -18.94 -4.06 4.18
N ALA A 340 -19.92 -3.22 4.52
CA ALA A 340 -20.52 -2.30 3.57
C ALA A 340 -19.52 -1.16 3.22
N PRO A 341 -19.10 -0.99 1.96
CA PRO A 341 -18.17 0.07 1.56
C PRO A 341 -18.80 1.48 1.55
N SER A 342 -20.12 1.54 1.40
CA SER A 342 -20.96 2.75 1.43
C SER A 342 -22.29 2.44 2.13
N SER A 343 -23.07 3.48 2.43
CA SER A 343 -24.44 3.30 2.92
C SER A 343 -25.39 2.96 1.76
N GLY A 344 -26.37 2.09 1.99
CA GLY A 344 -27.29 1.65 0.95
C GLY A 344 -28.32 0.66 1.47
N THR A 345 -29.05 0.01 0.57
CA THR A 345 -30.05 -1.02 0.85
C THR A 345 -29.58 -2.35 0.27
N ILE A 346 -29.73 -3.43 1.04
CA ILE A 346 -29.42 -4.79 0.59
C ILE A 346 -30.53 -5.26 -0.36
N THR A 347 -30.18 -5.57 -1.60
CA THR A 347 -31.16 -6.00 -2.61
C THR A 347 -31.16 -7.51 -2.84
N GLN A 348 -30.04 -8.17 -2.56
CA GLN A 348 -29.91 -9.61 -2.74
C GLN A 348 -28.94 -10.20 -1.70
N VAL A 349 -29.28 -11.37 -1.16
CA VAL A 349 -28.42 -12.15 -0.24
C VAL A 349 -28.35 -13.61 -0.71
N ASP A 350 -27.26 -13.96 -1.41
CA ASP A 350 -27.03 -15.28 -2.01
C ASP A 350 -26.17 -16.21 -1.14
N ILE A 351 -26.17 -16.01 0.18
CA ILE A 351 -25.42 -16.83 1.12
C ILE A 351 -26.27 -17.23 2.33
N LYS A 352 -26.03 -18.46 2.82
CA LYS A 352 -26.71 -19.00 4.01
C LYS A 352 -25.70 -19.43 5.06
N VAL A 353 -26.09 -19.31 6.34
CA VAL A 353 -25.29 -19.83 7.46
C VAL A 353 -25.08 -21.34 7.29
N GLY A 354 -23.84 -21.81 7.47
CA GLY A 354 -23.44 -23.20 7.28
C GLY A 354 -23.06 -23.57 5.83
N GLN A 355 -23.31 -22.69 4.86
CA GLN A 355 -22.88 -22.90 3.47
C GLN A 355 -21.36 -22.69 3.33
N GLN A 356 -20.73 -23.43 2.42
CA GLN A 356 -19.36 -23.16 1.99
C GLN A 356 -19.36 -22.00 0.97
N ALA A 357 -18.70 -20.90 1.33
CA ALA A 357 -18.48 -19.76 0.45
C ALA A 357 -17.13 -19.88 -0.28
N SER A 358 -17.10 -19.43 -1.53
CA SER A 358 -15.89 -19.33 -2.34
C SER A 358 -15.40 -17.89 -2.41
N ALA A 359 -14.09 -17.71 -2.44
CA ALA A 359 -13.47 -16.40 -2.62
C ALA A 359 -13.99 -15.70 -3.90
N LEU A 360 -14.25 -14.40 -3.78
CA LEU A 360 -14.70 -13.49 -4.84
C LEU A 360 -16.04 -13.86 -5.50
N SER A 361 -16.76 -14.85 -4.96
CA SER A 361 -18.13 -15.12 -5.39
C SER A 361 -19.07 -14.04 -4.86
N GLN A 362 -20.02 -13.61 -5.69
CA GLN A 362 -21.07 -12.68 -5.29
C GLN A 362 -21.88 -13.30 -4.16
N ALA A 363 -21.96 -12.59 -3.02
CA ALA A 363 -22.66 -13.03 -1.83
C ALA A 363 -23.80 -12.07 -1.46
N ILE A 364 -23.56 -10.76 -1.53
CA ILE A 364 -24.51 -9.72 -1.12
C ILE A 364 -24.46 -8.59 -2.15
N VAL A 365 -25.61 -8.10 -2.58
CA VAL A 365 -25.71 -6.93 -3.47
C VAL A 365 -26.21 -5.72 -2.66
N LEU A 366 -25.46 -4.63 -2.75
CA LEU A 366 -25.75 -3.36 -2.09
C LEU A 366 -26.07 -2.29 -3.14
N GLN A 367 -27.27 -1.70 -3.07
CA GLN A 367 -27.71 -0.64 -3.97
C GLN A 367 -28.20 0.61 -3.23
N ASN A 368 -28.04 1.78 -3.84
CA ASN A 368 -28.61 3.03 -3.32
C ASN A 368 -29.93 3.34 -4.02
N ILE A 369 -31.05 2.99 -3.37
CA ILE A 369 -32.40 3.20 -3.91
C ILE A 369 -32.86 4.67 -3.96
N SER A 370 -32.06 5.61 -3.44
CA SER A 370 -32.38 7.06 -3.48
C SER A 370 -31.63 7.80 -4.58
N ASP A 371 -30.63 7.16 -5.18
CA ASP A 371 -29.81 7.72 -6.26
C ASP A 371 -30.05 6.85 -7.49
N LEU A 372 -31.09 7.17 -8.24
CA LEU A 372 -31.53 6.41 -9.41
C LEU A 372 -31.33 7.24 -10.68
N HIS A 373 -30.96 6.57 -11.76
CA HIS A 373 -30.89 7.15 -13.10
C HIS A 373 -31.44 6.17 -14.13
N THR A 374 -31.82 6.66 -15.30
CA THR A 374 -32.26 5.80 -16.40
C THR A 374 -31.08 5.52 -17.33
N GLU A 375 -31.01 4.32 -17.89
CA GLU A 375 -30.08 3.97 -18.96
C GLU A 375 -30.83 3.37 -20.14
N ALA A 376 -30.73 3.98 -21.31
CA ALA A 376 -31.29 3.47 -22.56
C ALA A 376 -30.22 3.35 -23.64
N ASN A 377 -30.40 2.38 -24.53
CA ASN A 377 -29.56 2.19 -25.71
C ASN A 377 -30.23 2.84 -26.91
N ILE A 378 -29.56 3.82 -27.52
CA ILE A 378 -30.08 4.60 -28.65
C ILE A 378 -29.27 4.28 -29.90
N SER A 379 -29.95 3.95 -30.99
CA SER A 379 -29.30 3.61 -32.26
C SER A 379 -28.45 4.75 -32.81
N GLU A 380 -27.37 4.40 -33.50
CA GLU A 380 -26.49 5.34 -34.23
C GLU A 380 -27.26 6.31 -35.14
N ALA A 381 -28.39 5.90 -35.72
CA ALA A 381 -29.20 6.77 -36.59
C ALA A 381 -29.78 7.99 -35.85
N ASN A 382 -30.03 7.87 -34.55
CA ASN A 382 -30.68 8.90 -33.73
C ASN A 382 -29.71 9.61 -32.77
N ILE A 383 -28.53 9.04 -32.51
CA ILE A 383 -27.61 9.61 -31.51
C ILE A 383 -27.05 10.98 -31.91
N ALA A 384 -26.89 11.23 -33.21
CA ALA A 384 -26.28 12.45 -33.73
C ALA A 384 -27.11 13.72 -33.46
N SER A 385 -28.42 13.58 -33.25
CA SER A 385 -29.32 14.69 -32.92
C SER A 385 -29.45 14.93 -31.41
N LEU A 386 -28.89 14.06 -30.57
CA LEU A 386 -29.01 14.16 -29.12
C LEU A 386 -27.87 14.98 -28.51
N GLN A 387 -28.21 15.74 -27.49
CA GLN A 387 -27.28 16.55 -26.72
C GLN A 387 -27.59 16.41 -25.21
N PRO A 388 -26.58 16.54 -24.33
CA PRO A 388 -26.82 16.62 -22.89
C PRO A 388 -27.80 17.76 -22.56
N ASN A 389 -28.53 17.63 -21.44
CA ASN A 389 -29.48 18.61 -20.91
C ASN A 389 -30.80 18.78 -21.71
N GLN A 390 -31.01 18.00 -22.77
CA GLN A 390 -32.29 17.92 -23.48
C GLN A 390 -33.40 17.37 -22.56
N PRO A 391 -34.64 17.89 -22.64
CA PRO A 391 -35.78 17.37 -21.87
C PRO A 391 -36.12 15.93 -22.27
N VAL A 392 -36.44 15.12 -21.27
CA VAL A 392 -36.90 13.75 -21.43
C VAL A 392 -38.21 13.58 -20.68
N ASP A 393 -39.18 12.98 -21.34
CA ASP A 393 -40.43 12.56 -20.72
C ASP A 393 -40.38 11.04 -20.50
N TYR A 394 -40.58 10.61 -19.25
CA TYR A 394 -40.54 9.22 -18.85
C TYR A 394 -41.94 8.68 -18.59
N THR A 395 -42.17 7.45 -19.07
CA THR A 395 -43.33 6.64 -18.67
C THR A 395 -42.85 5.28 -18.18
N PHE A 396 -43.56 4.73 -17.19
CA PHE A 396 -43.24 3.44 -16.59
C PHE A 396 -44.44 2.51 -16.74
N ASP A 397 -44.23 1.35 -17.35
CA ASP A 397 -45.28 0.34 -17.53
C ASP A 397 -45.92 -0.04 -16.17
N ALA A 398 -45.12 -0.03 -15.10
CA ALA A 398 -45.54 -0.37 -13.74
C ALA A 398 -46.37 0.73 -13.04
N LEU A 399 -46.28 2.00 -13.46
CA LEU A 399 -47.02 3.13 -12.87
C LEU A 399 -48.23 3.55 -13.72
N GLY A 400 -48.36 2.99 -14.91
CA GLY A 400 -49.43 3.27 -15.86
C GLY A 400 -48.94 4.16 -17.02
N PRO A 401 -49.49 3.97 -18.23
CA PRO A 401 -49.00 4.65 -19.44
C PRO A 401 -49.28 6.15 -19.46
N ASP A 402 -50.25 6.63 -18.66
CA ASP A 402 -50.67 8.03 -18.64
C ASP A 402 -49.88 8.88 -17.61
N GLN A 403 -49.01 8.26 -16.82
CA GLN A 403 -48.17 8.96 -15.85
C GLN A 403 -46.84 9.36 -16.47
N HIS A 404 -46.70 10.65 -16.71
CA HIS A 404 -45.54 11.28 -17.31
C HIS A 404 -44.65 11.91 -16.23
N PHE A 405 -43.36 11.62 -16.28
CA PHE A 405 -42.36 12.20 -15.38
C PHE A 405 -41.31 12.94 -16.17
N ALA A 406 -41.14 14.23 -15.86
CA ALA A 406 -40.16 15.07 -16.52
C ALA A 406 -38.75 14.80 -16.00
N GLY A 407 -37.79 14.80 -16.91
CA GLY A 407 -36.37 14.75 -16.64
C GLY A 407 -35.56 15.30 -17.81
N ARG A 408 -34.28 14.96 -17.85
CA ARG A 408 -33.27 15.48 -18.77
C ARG A 408 -32.18 14.44 -19.02
N ILE A 409 -31.54 14.54 -20.18
CA ILE A 409 -30.32 13.76 -20.46
C ILE A 409 -29.20 14.27 -19.56
N LEU A 410 -28.63 13.38 -18.74
CA LEU A 410 -27.42 13.65 -17.96
C LEU A 410 -26.18 13.56 -18.86
N THR A 411 -25.99 12.40 -19.49
CA THR A 411 -24.78 12.11 -20.26
C THR A 411 -25.06 11.17 -21.41
N ILE A 412 -24.34 11.35 -22.51
CA ILE A 412 -24.31 10.43 -23.64
C ILE A 412 -22.95 9.76 -23.64
N ASN A 413 -22.91 8.43 -23.51
CA ASN A 413 -21.65 7.69 -23.50
C ASN A 413 -21.06 7.66 -24.92
N PRO A 414 -19.82 8.13 -25.12
CA PRO A 414 -19.18 8.09 -26.44
C PRO A 414 -18.84 6.67 -26.92
N ALA A 415 -18.78 5.68 -26.02
CA ALA A 415 -18.51 4.30 -26.40
C ALA A 415 -19.77 3.61 -26.96
N SER A 416 -19.65 3.00 -28.13
CA SER A 416 -20.73 2.24 -28.76
C SER A 416 -20.82 0.80 -28.22
N THR A 417 -22.02 0.24 -28.26
CA THR A 417 -22.33 -1.16 -27.99
C THR A 417 -23.08 -1.76 -29.17
N VAL A 418 -22.75 -3.01 -29.56
CA VAL A 418 -23.44 -3.71 -30.64
C VAL A 418 -24.42 -4.70 -30.04
N ILE A 419 -25.71 -4.48 -30.25
CA ILE A 419 -26.79 -5.34 -29.76
C ILE A 419 -27.51 -5.89 -30.98
N ALA A 420 -27.50 -7.21 -31.15
CA ALA A 420 -28.10 -7.90 -32.31
C ALA A 420 -27.64 -7.33 -33.68
N GLY A 421 -26.38 -6.90 -33.78
CA GLY A 421 -25.81 -6.34 -35.02
C GLY A 421 -26.09 -4.85 -35.25
N VAL A 422 -26.85 -4.19 -34.37
CA VAL A 422 -27.13 -2.75 -34.45
C VAL A 422 -26.25 -1.98 -33.47
N VAL A 423 -25.59 -0.93 -33.97
CA VAL A 423 -24.75 -0.02 -33.17
C VAL A 423 -25.66 0.89 -32.33
N ASN A 424 -25.43 0.89 -31.02
CA ASN A 424 -26.17 1.67 -30.04
C ASN A 424 -25.21 2.43 -29.11
N TYR A 425 -25.63 3.60 -28.66
CA TYR A 425 -24.94 4.42 -27.68
C TYR A 425 -25.79 4.50 -26.41
N LYS A 426 -25.14 4.37 -25.26
CA LYS A 426 -25.81 4.42 -23.97
C LYS A 426 -26.07 5.86 -23.55
N VAL A 427 -27.33 6.20 -23.30
CA VAL A 427 -27.74 7.51 -22.79
C VAL A 427 -28.24 7.36 -21.37
N LYS A 428 -27.73 8.22 -20.48
CA LYS A 428 -28.16 8.33 -19.10
C LYS A 428 -29.10 9.50 -18.93
N GLY A 429 -30.28 9.25 -18.37
CA GLY A 429 -31.23 10.28 -18.00
C GLY A 429 -31.33 10.43 -16.49
N ASP A 430 -31.62 11.65 -16.02
CA ASP A 430 -31.92 11.87 -14.60
C ASP A 430 -33.23 11.18 -14.22
N LEU A 431 -33.39 10.89 -12.94
CA LEU A 431 -34.63 10.34 -12.43
C LEU A 431 -34.85 10.82 -11.00
N ASN A 432 -35.37 12.03 -10.86
CA ASN A 432 -35.60 12.67 -9.57
C ASN A 432 -37.06 12.54 -9.15
N ASP A 433 -37.28 12.19 -7.87
CA ASP A 433 -38.58 12.24 -7.20
C ASP A 433 -39.73 11.45 -7.85
N VAL A 434 -39.43 10.30 -8.48
CA VAL A 434 -40.46 9.40 -8.99
C VAL A 434 -40.83 8.34 -7.93
N PRO A 435 -42.01 8.43 -7.29
CA PRO A 435 -42.39 7.51 -6.22
C PRO A 435 -42.63 6.10 -6.76
N GLY A 436 -42.20 5.09 -6.01
CA GLY A 436 -42.48 3.69 -6.32
C GLY A 436 -41.56 3.05 -7.37
N VAL A 437 -40.63 3.81 -7.95
CA VAL A 437 -39.63 3.28 -8.87
C VAL A 437 -38.57 2.47 -8.12
N LYS A 438 -38.16 1.36 -8.71
CA LYS A 438 -37.11 0.47 -8.20
C LYS A 438 -36.05 0.22 -9.28
N PRO A 439 -34.78 -0.03 -8.90
CA PRO A 439 -33.77 -0.53 -9.83
C PRO A 439 -34.26 -1.76 -10.60
N GLY A 440 -33.93 -1.83 -11.88
CA GLY A 440 -34.33 -2.91 -12.80
C GLY A 440 -35.67 -2.71 -13.50
N MET A 441 -36.46 -1.68 -13.16
CA MET A 441 -37.70 -1.37 -13.87
C MET A 441 -37.44 -0.90 -15.30
N THR A 442 -38.30 -1.30 -16.24
CA THR A 442 -38.31 -0.79 -17.60
C THR A 442 -38.89 0.63 -17.63
N VAL A 443 -38.25 1.51 -18.40
CA VAL A 443 -38.68 2.91 -18.59
C VAL A 443 -38.72 3.22 -20.07
N ASN A 444 -39.79 3.87 -20.52
CA ASN A 444 -39.86 4.43 -21.86
C ASN A 444 -39.48 5.91 -21.79
N MET A 445 -38.50 6.30 -22.59
CA MET A 445 -37.95 7.64 -22.67
C MET A 445 -38.39 8.29 -23.98
N THR A 446 -39.05 9.44 -23.90
CA THR A 446 -39.35 10.30 -25.04
C THR A 446 -38.47 11.54 -24.93
N ILE A 447 -37.41 11.57 -25.73
CA ILE A 447 -36.41 12.65 -25.68
C ILE A 447 -36.82 13.73 -26.67
N LEU A 448 -36.96 14.97 -26.20
CA LEU A 448 -37.27 16.11 -27.04
C LEU A 448 -35.99 16.66 -27.69
N VAL A 449 -35.87 16.47 -29.01
CA VAL A 449 -34.70 16.90 -29.79
C VAL A 449 -34.80 18.38 -30.14
N ALA A 450 -35.95 18.77 -30.68
CA ALA A 450 -36.26 20.13 -31.08
C ALA A 450 -37.77 20.36 -31.08
N GLU A 451 -38.18 21.58 -30.75
CA GLU A 451 -39.57 22.04 -30.76
C GLU A 451 -39.63 23.40 -31.43
N LYS A 452 -40.65 23.60 -32.27
CA LYS A 452 -40.97 24.89 -32.86
C LYS A 452 -42.47 25.14 -32.78
N HIS A 453 -42.82 26.28 -32.22
CA HIS A 453 -44.19 26.77 -32.18
C HIS A 453 -44.51 27.57 -33.45
N ASP A 454 -45.77 27.51 -33.89
CA ASP A 454 -46.28 28.26 -35.06
C ASP A 454 -45.48 28.02 -36.37
N ALA A 455 -44.96 26.80 -36.56
CA ALA A 455 -44.15 26.45 -37.72
C ALA A 455 -45.03 26.08 -38.92
N LEU A 456 -44.70 26.63 -40.10
CA LEU A 456 -45.35 26.25 -41.35
C LEU A 456 -44.89 24.83 -41.73
N ALA A 457 -45.79 23.85 -41.67
CA ALA A 457 -45.42 22.45 -41.83
C ALA A 457 -46.29 21.73 -42.87
N ILE A 458 -45.65 20.81 -43.61
CA ILE A 458 -46.31 19.93 -44.58
C ILE A 458 -45.89 18.47 -44.34
N SER A 459 -46.67 17.51 -44.86
CA SER A 459 -46.24 16.11 -44.87
C SER A 459 -44.95 15.95 -45.67
N TYR A 460 -43.99 15.18 -45.16
CA TYR A 460 -42.74 14.83 -45.84
C TYR A 460 -42.99 14.24 -47.24
N SER A 461 -44.10 13.54 -47.41
CA SER A 461 -44.49 12.95 -48.70
C SER A 461 -44.75 13.98 -49.80
N ALA A 462 -45.00 15.25 -49.45
CA ALA A 462 -45.21 16.35 -50.41
C ALA A 462 -43.90 16.91 -50.99
N ILE A 463 -42.75 16.57 -50.39
CA ILE A 463 -41.44 17.08 -50.80
C ILE A 463 -40.85 16.18 -51.89
N ILE A 464 -40.40 16.80 -52.98
CA ILE A 464 -39.81 16.11 -54.12
C ILE A 464 -38.36 16.57 -54.27
N ASN A 465 -37.43 15.62 -54.15
CA ASN A 465 -36.01 15.88 -54.34
C ASN A 465 -35.63 15.71 -55.83
N LYS A 466 -35.16 16.78 -56.47
CA LYS A 466 -34.64 16.78 -57.87
C LYS A 466 -33.35 17.58 -57.95
N ASN A 467 -32.30 16.99 -58.52
CA ASN A 467 -31.01 17.66 -58.79
C ASN A 467 -30.47 18.43 -57.56
N SER A 468 -30.49 17.80 -56.38
CA SER A 468 -30.05 18.38 -55.10
C SER A 468 -30.84 19.61 -54.61
N LYS A 469 -32.02 19.88 -55.18
CA LYS A 469 -32.98 20.89 -54.73
C LYS A 469 -34.30 20.24 -54.33
N GLN A 470 -35.00 20.86 -53.38
CA GLN A 470 -36.29 20.41 -52.88
C GLN A 470 -37.40 21.23 -53.55
N TYR A 471 -38.43 20.53 -54.02
CA TYR A 471 -39.60 21.15 -54.64
C TYR A 471 -40.87 20.63 -53.98
N VAL A 472 -41.87 21.50 -53.90
CA VAL A 472 -43.24 21.15 -53.55
C VAL A 472 -44.15 21.53 -54.70
N ARG A 473 -45.15 20.70 -54.97
CA ARG A 473 -46.14 20.96 -56.02
C ARG A 473 -47.32 21.70 -55.42
N ILE A 474 -47.46 22.97 -55.78
CA ILE A 474 -48.61 23.81 -55.40
C ILE A 474 -49.70 23.63 -56.44
N ILE A 475 -50.93 23.48 -56.00
CA ILE A 475 -52.09 23.31 -56.88
C ILE A 475 -52.52 24.67 -57.43
N ASP A 476 -52.60 24.78 -58.76
CA ASP A 476 -53.07 25.97 -59.46
C ASP A 476 -54.60 26.01 -59.56
N ASP A 477 -55.21 24.86 -59.86
CA ASP A 477 -56.67 24.68 -59.91
C ASP A 477 -57.06 23.32 -59.31
N PRO A 478 -57.77 23.29 -58.16
CA PRO A 478 -58.20 22.05 -57.50
C PRO A 478 -59.15 21.20 -58.36
N LYS A 479 -59.90 21.80 -59.29
CA LYS A 479 -60.87 21.09 -60.15
C LYS A 479 -60.21 20.48 -61.38
N GLU A 480 -59.28 21.21 -62.00
CA GLU A 480 -58.52 20.75 -63.17
C GLU A 480 -57.26 19.94 -62.80
N LYS A 481 -56.92 19.86 -61.49
CA LYS A 481 -55.81 19.08 -60.93
C LYS A 481 -54.44 19.46 -61.53
N THR A 482 -54.28 20.72 -61.91
CA THR A 482 -53.02 21.29 -62.40
C THR A 482 -52.16 21.77 -61.22
N TYR A 483 -50.84 21.64 -61.35
CA TYR A 483 -49.88 22.06 -60.33
C TYR A 483 -48.59 22.56 -60.97
N HIS A 484 -47.89 23.45 -60.27
CA HIS A 484 -46.53 23.87 -60.61
C HIS A 484 -45.56 23.54 -59.47
N GLU A 485 -44.29 23.33 -59.81
CA GLU A 485 -43.24 23.02 -58.84
C GLU A 485 -42.61 24.31 -58.33
N VAL A 486 -42.65 24.52 -57.01
CA VAL A 486 -41.97 25.62 -56.34
C VAL A 486 -40.80 25.07 -55.56
N GLU A 487 -39.64 25.69 -55.74
CA GLU A 487 -38.45 25.38 -54.95
C GLU A 487 -38.70 25.81 -53.50
N VAL A 488 -38.52 24.88 -52.56
CA VAL A 488 -38.71 25.13 -51.12
C VAL A 488 -37.41 24.90 -50.38
N THR A 489 -37.25 25.59 -49.26
CA THR A 489 -36.20 25.26 -48.28
C THR A 489 -36.86 24.63 -47.07
N THR A 490 -36.51 23.38 -46.74
CA THR A 490 -37.07 22.69 -45.58
C THR A 490 -36.20 22.89 -44.34
N GLY A 491 -36.83 22.80 -43.17
CA GLY A 491 -36.21 22.90 -41.87
C GLY A 491 -36.32 21.59 -41.07
N LEU A 492 -36.80 21.71 -39.83
CA LEU A 492 -36.93 20.60 -38.90
C LEU A 492 -37.83 19.48 -39.46
N GLN A 493 -37.37 18.24 -39.37
CA GLN A 493 -38.21 17.05 -39.56
C GLN A 493 -38.82 16.67 -38.21
N ALA A 494 -40.14 16.71 -38.14
CA ALA A 494 -40.90 16.52 -36.92
C ALA A 494 -41.68 15.20 -36.92
N ASP A 495 -42.19 14.85 -35.76
CA ASP A 495 -43.01 13.66 -35.52
C ASP A 495 -44.26 13.66 -36.42
N GLY A 496 -44.82 12.47 -36.68
CA GLY A 496 -45.99 12.34 -37.55
C GLY A 496 -45.69 12.52 -39.04
N GLY A 497 -44.42 12.56 -39.43
CA GLY A 497 -44.00 12.71 -40.83
C GLY A 497 -44.15 14.13 -41.35
N LEU A 498 -44.11 15.14 -40.48
CA LEU A 498 -44.19 16.54 -40.81
C LEU A 498 -42.79 17.13 -41.05
N VAL A 499 -42.69 18.10 -41.95
CA VAL A 499 -41.47 18.86 -42.20
C VAL A 499 -41.78 20.34 -42.24
N GLU A 500 -40.96 21.11 -41.54
CA GLU A 500 -40.98 22.56 -41.54
C GLU A 500 -40.58 23.12 -42.90
N ILE A 501 -41.28 24.17 -43.33
CA ILE A 501 -40.99 24.93 -44.54
C ILE A 501 -40.50 26.33 -44.13
N LEU A 502 -39.24 26.62 -44.44
CA LEU A 502 -38.60 27.91 -44.14
C LEU A 502 -38.87 28.94 -45.24
N SER A 503 -39.01 28.50 -46.49
CA SER A 503 -39.30 29.37 -47.63
C SER A 503 -39.94 28.60 -48.79
N GLY A 504 -40.66 29.35 -49.64
CA GLY A 504 -41.26 28.84 -50.88
C GLY A 504 -42.76 28.54 -50.80
N LEU A 505 -43.34 28.47 -49.59
CA LEU A 505 -44.79 28.27 -49.40
C LEU A 505 -45.38 29.31 -48.44
N VAL A 506 -46.69 29.47 -48.53
CA VAL A 506 -47.52 30.33 -47.68
C VAL A 506 -48.60 29.47 -47.01
N GLU A 507 -49.09 29.92 -45.86
CA GLU A 507 -50.21 29.31 -45.15
C GLU A 507 -51.45 29.16 -46.03
N ASP A 508 -52.21 28.09 -45.79
CA ASP A 508 -53.42 27.67 -46.52
C ASP A 508 -53.23 27.31 -48.01
N GLN A 509 -52.00 27.20 -48.50
CA GLN A 509 -51.76 26.68 -49.83
C GLN A 509 -52.07 25.18 -49.91
N GLU A 510 -52.70 24.76 -51.00
CA GLU A 510 -52.94 23.36 -51.29
C GLU A 510 -51.75 22.75 -52.02
N VAL A 511 -51.17 21.70 -51.44
CA VAL A 511 -49.99 21.01 -51.95
C VAL A 511 -50.25 19.54 -52.23
N VAL A 512 -49.60 19.00 -53.25
CA VAL A 512 -49.73 17.60 -53.63
C VAL A 512 -48.92 16.71 -52.69
N THR A 513 -49.58 15.90 -51.87
CA THR A 513 -48.93 15.00 -50.89
C THR A 513 -48.70 13.60 -51.43
N TYR A 514 -49.49 13.16 -52.42
CA TYR A 514 -49.33 11.87 -53.07
C TYR A 514 -49.96 11.89 -54.46
N ILE A 515 -49.29 11.29 -55.45
CA ILE A 515 -49.83 11.05 -56.79
C ILE A 515 -49.90 9.54 -56.99
N LYS A 516 -51.12 9.00 -57.05
CA LYS A 516 -51.30 7.61 -57.44
C LYS A 516 -50.99 7.48 -58.92
N LYS A 517 -49.86 6.83 -59.25
CA LYS A 517 -49.48 6.49 -60.62
C LYS A 517 -50.38 5.42 -61.21
#